data_AF-A0A429ET39-F1
#
_entry.id   AF-A0A429ET39-F1
#
_cell.length_a   1.000
_cell.length_b   1.000
_cell.length_c   1.000
_cell.angle_alpha   90.00
_cell.angle_beta   90.00
_cell.angle_gamma   90.00
#
_symmetry.space_group_name_H-M   'P 1'
#
loop_
_entity.id
_entity.type
_entity.pdbx_description
1 polymer ?
#
loop_
_entity_poly.entity_id
_entity_poly.type
_entity_poly.pdbx_seq_one_letter_code
_entity_poly.pdbx_strand_id
1 'polypeptide(L)'
;MQISGAKRWRVYGPTRPAPMYRDIEFDDTPPENPIDEFTLYAGDVLHVPRGWWHAASASTGQPSLHLTCGLSTHTGIDLLTWLVDRLRDEHALRADLPRPDDHDGRAAWSRKVTKLITERLRSPSVVETYFTARDAAYGTRGGFSLPYAVREQLPADHRLPVRMTAPRAVVHHAEQAVVLEAAEQRWTLAAQTAPLVDLLCTGQPTTLGSLAEAADITVEQAAGLIGRLTRSGIVAVGER
;
A
#
# COMPACT_ATOMS: atom_id res chain seq x y z
N MET A 1 -3.08 -21.39 1.30
CA MET A 1 -2.66 -22.25 2.42
C MET A 1 -3.87 -23.02 2.94
N GLN A 2 -3.78 -24.34 3.02
CA GLN A 2 -4.84 -25.17 3.57
C GLN A 2 -4.71 -25.19 5.11
N ILE A 3 -5.77 -24.77 5.80
CA ILE A 3 -5.77 -24.57 7.26
C ILE A 3 -6.27 -25.81 7.99
N SER A 4 -7.36 -26.42 7.48
CA SER A 4 -7.98 -27.59 8.09
C SER A 4 -8.67 -28.44 7.03
N GLY A 5 -8.74 -29.75 7.27
CA GLY A 5 -9.28 -30.72 6.33
C GLY A 5 -8.43 -30.88 5.07
N ALA A 6 -9.06 -31.28 3.99
CA ALA A 6 -8.42 -31.50 2.70
C ALA A 6 -9.23 -30.89 1.55
N LYS A 7 -8.58 -30.51 0.45
CA LYS A 7 -9.25 -29.95 -0.74
C LYS A 7 -8.55 -30.43 -2.00
N ARG A 8 -9.32 -30.91 -2.99
CA ARG A 8 -8.79 -31.29 -4.31
C ARG A 8 -8.67 -30.06 -5.17
N TRP A 9 -7.51 -29.87 -5.78
CA TRP A 9 -7.18 -28.74 -6.65
C TRP A 9 -6.82 -29.23 -8.04
N ARG A 10 -7.27 -28.48 -9.04
CA ARG A 10 -6.81 -28.58 -10.42
C ARG A 10 -6.21 -27.25 -10.81
N VAL A 11 -5.05 -27.28 -11.44
CA VAL A 11 -4.37 -26.11 -12.00
C VAL A 11 -4.32 -26.28 -13.50
N TYR A 12 -4.54 -25.20 -14.24
CA TYR A 12 -4.48 -25.19 -15.70
C TYR A 12 -3.56 -24.07 -16.18
N GLY A 13 -3.01 -24.24 -17.38
CA GLY A 13 -2.13 -23.26 -18.00
C GLY A 13 -2.81 -21.91 -18.24
N PRO A 14 -2.04 -20.82 -18.38
CA PRO A 14 -2.60 -19.50 -18.65
C PRO A 14 -3.12 -19.40 -20.09
N THR A 15 -4.24 -18.70 -20.27
CA THR A 15 -4.78 -18.35 -21.60
C THR A 15 -4.19 -17.05 -22.14
N ARG A 16 -3.71 -16.18 -21.24
CA ARG A 16 -3.09 -14.90 -21.55
C ARG A 16 -1.90 -14.65 -20.62
N PRO A 17 -0.73 -14.20 -21.13
CA PRO A 17 0.34 -13.75 -20.27
C PRO A 17 -0.05 -12.49 -19.51
N ALA A 18 0.17 -12.47 -18.19
CA ALA A 18 0.04 -11.28 -17.35
C ALA A 18 -1.31 -10.51 -17.48
N PRO A 19 -2.48 -11.18 -17.38
CA PRO A 19 -3.77 -10.53 -17.55
C PRO A 19 -3.98 -9.41 -16.52
N MET A 20 -4.77 -8.42 -16.91
CA MET A 20 -5.09 -7.26 -16.07
C MET A 20 -6.55 -7.29 -15.62
N TYR A 21 -6.89 -6.59 -14.52
CA TYR A 21 -8.28 -6.47 -14.09
C TYR A 21 -9.13 -5.69 -15.12
N ARG A 22 -8.55 -4.66 -15.74
CA ARG A 22 -9.10 -3.93 -16.89
C ARG A 22 -8.36 -4.33 -18.16
N ASP A 23 -8.45 -5.60 -18.52
CA ASP A 23 -7.86 -6.11 -19.77
C ASP A 23 -8.74 -5.72 -20.98
N ILE A 24 -8.11 -5.64 -22.15
CA ILE A 24 -8.80 -5.40 -23.42
C ILE A 24 -9.40 -6.68 -24.02
N GLU A 25 -8.92 -7.83 -23.55
CA GLU A 25 -9.37 -9.16 -23.95
C GLU A 25 -9.69 -9.96 -22.69
N PHE A 26 -10.91 -10.49 -22.62
CA PHE A 26 -11.36 -11.36 -21.55
C PHE A 26 -11.94 -12.61 -22.18
N ASP A 27 -11.19 -13.71 -22.06
CA ASP A 27 -11.65 -15.04 -22.45
C ASP A 27 -12.01 -15.80 -21.17
N ASP A 28 -13.30 -16.02 -20.98
CA ASP A 28 -13.85 -16.77 -19.84
C ASP A 28 -13.82 -18.29 -20.05
N THR A 29 -13.27 -18.76 -21.17
CA THR A 29 -13.20 -20.19 -21.49
C THR A 29 -12.04 -20.83 -20.71
N PRO A 30 -12.32 -21.67 -19.70
CA PRO A 30 -11.25 -22.37 -19.00
C PRO A 30 -10.60 -23.40 -19.94
N PRO A 31 -9.29 -23.64 -19.83
CA PRO A 31 -8.66 -24.76 -20.51
C PRO A 31 -9.33 -26.09 -20.10
N GLU A 32 -9.55 -26.98 -21.05
CA GLU A 32 -10.25 -28.25 -20.78
C GLU A 32 -9.43 -29.17 -19.86
N ASN A 33 -8.12 -29.25 -20.09
CA ASN A 33 -7.25 -30.20 -19.44
C ASN A 33 -6.39 -29.53 -18.36
N PRO A 34 -6.45 -29.99 -17.10
CA PRO A 34 -5.55 -29.51 -16.06
C PRO A 34 -4.12 -29.93 -16.38
N ILE A 35 -3.17 -29.05 -16.07
CA ILE A 35 -1.76 -29.39 -16.12
C ILE A 35 -1.34 -30.24 -14.92
N ASP A 36 -2.06 -30.10 -13.81
CA ASP A 36 -1.82 -30.84 -12.58
C ASP A 36 -3.10 -30.94 -11.74
N GLU A 37 -3.21 -32.01 -10.98
CA GLU A 37 -4.32 -32.31 -10.09
C GLU A 37 -3.86 -33.04 -8.83
N PHE A 38 -4.11 -32.45 -7.67
CA PHE A 38 -3.64 -32.96 -6.38
C PHE A 38 -4.59 -32.58 -5.24
N THR A 39 -4.37 -33.16 -4.06
CA THR A 39 -5.11 -32.82 -2.83
C THR A 39 -4.17 -32.13 -1.86
N LEU A 40 -4.58 -30.95 -1.38
CA LEU A 40 -3.90 -30.25 -0.30
C LEU A 40 -4.49 -30.66 1.05
N TYR A 41 -3.63 -30.90 2.02
CA TYR A 41 -3.95 -31.20 3.41
C TYR A 41 -3.55 -30.02 4.32
N ALA A 42 -4.02 -30.03 5.57
CA ALA A 42 -3.69 -28.99 6.54
C ALA A 42 -2.16 -28.80 6.66
N GLY A 43 -1.70 -27.56 6.50
CA GLY A 43 -0.29 -27.20 6.44
C GLY A 43 0.26 -26.97 5.03
N ASP A 44 -0.38 -27.53 4.00
CA ASP A 44 0.09 -27.38 2.62
C ASP A 44 -0.17 -25.97 2.06
N VAL A 45 0.70 -25.54 1.15
CA VAL A 45 0.65 -24.25 0.49
C VAL A 45 0.71 -24.44 -1.03
N LEU A 46 -0.25 -23.84 -1.73
CA LEU A 46 -0.24 -23.71 -3.19
C LEU A 46 -0.08 -22.23 -3.55
N HIS A 47 0.91 -21.94 -4.40
CA HIS A 47 1.04 -20.67 -5.09
C HIS A 47 0.51 -20.82 -6.52
N VAL A 48 -0.47 -19.97 -6.89
CA VAL A 48 -1.00 -19.91 -8.25
C VAL A 48 -0.57 -18.57 -8.87
N PRO A 49 0.32 -18.56 -9.88
CA PRO A 49 0.74 -17.33 -10.52
C PRO A 49 -0.41 -16.63 -11.24
N ARG A 50 -0.29 -15.32 -11.45
CA ARG A 50 -1.29 -14.54 -12.19
C ARG A 50 -1.54 -15.11 -13.59
N GLY A 51 -2.82 -15.23 -13.95
CA GLY A 51 -3.26 -15.76 -15.25
C GLY A 51 -3.41 -17.27 -15.32
N TRP A 52 -3.00 -18.00 -14.27
CA TRP A 52 -3.22 -19.43 -14.18
C TRP A 52 -4.62 -19.72 -13.66
N TRP A 53 -5.33 -20.59 -14.36
CA TRP A 53 -6.66 -21.02 -13.97
C TRP A 53 -6.56 -22.09 -12.90
N HIS A 54 -7.52 -22.11 -11.99
CA HIS A 54 -7.60 -23.15 -10.97
C HIS A 54 -9.04 -23.44 -10.59
N ALA A 55 -9.28 -24.68 -10.20
CA ALA A 55 -10.55 -25.11 -9.63
C ALA A 55 -10.28 -25.88 -8.34
N ALA A 56 -11.06 -25.59 -7.29
CA ALA A 56 -10.96 -26.27 -6.01
C ALA A 56 -12.31 -26.90 -5.64
N SER A 57 -12.30 -28.18 -5.25
CA SER A 57 -13.52 -28.89 -4.84
C SER A 57 -13.33 -29.56 -3.48
N ALA A 58 -14.37 -29.49 -2.65
CA ALA A 58 -14.44 -30.17 -1.36
C ALA A 58 -14.86 -31.64 -1.55
N SER A 59 -14.08 -32.40 -2.32
CA SER A 59 -14.43 -33.75 -2.76
C SER A 59 -14.06 -34.87 -1.78
N THR A 60 -13.62 -34.53 -0.56
CA THR A 60 -13.10 -35.49 0.43
C THR A 60 -14.13 -35.90 1.48
N GLY A 61 -15.36 -35.38 1.41
CA GLY A 61 -16.43 -35.70 2.35
C GLY A 61 -16.23 -35.16 3.76
N GLN A 62 -15.30 -34.22 3.95
CA GLN A 62 -14.98 -33.57 5.24
C GLN A 62 -15.00 -32.04 5.08
N PRO A 63 -15.28 -31.28 6.16
CA PRO A 63 -15.12 -29.83 6.15
C PRO A 63 -13.70 -29.40 5.75
N SER A 64 -13.58 -28.29 5.01
CA SER A 64 -12.30 -27.86 4.43
C SER A 64 -12.16 -26.34 4.39
N LEU A 65 -11.13 -25.83 5.06
CA LEU A 65 -10.83 -24.40 5.16
C LEU A 65 -9.45 -24.10 4.55
N HIS A 66 -9.40 -23.13 3.64
CA HIS A 66 -8.14 -22.56 3.15
C HIS A 66 -8.15 -21.04 3.33
N LEU A 67 -6.96 -20.47 3.48
CA LEU A 67 -6.71 -19.03 3.42
C LEU A 67 -6.00 -18.72 2.11
N THR A 68 -6.55 -17.76 1.36
CA THR A 68 -5.95 -17.22 0.14
C THR A 68 -5.35 -15.85 0.44
N CYS A 69 -4.04 -15.72 0.20
CA CYS A 69 -3.34 -14.45 0.31
C CYS A 69 -3.13 -13.90 -1.10
N GLY A 70 -3.93 -12.91 -1.49
CA GLY A 70 -3.77 -12.21 -2.76
C GLY A 70 -2.51 -11.34 -2.75
N LEU A 71 -1.67 -11.49 -3.78
CA LEU A 71 -0.52 -10.61 -4.01
C LEU A 71 -0.89 -9.61 -5.10
N SER A 72 -1.09 -8.35 -4.71
CA SER A 72 -1.30 -7.27 -5.68
C SER A 72 0.01 -6.92 -6.36
N THR A 73 0.07 -7.11 -7.68
CA THR A 73 1.20 -6.69 -8.50
C THR A 73 0.94 -5.31 -9.08
N HIS A 74 1.99 -4.52 -9.20
CA HIS A 74 1.94 -3.23 -9.90
C HIS A 74 2.61 -3.40 -11.25
N THR A 75 2.02 -2.83 -12.28
CA THR A 75 2.42 -2.92 -13.68
C THR A 75 3.04 -1.60 -14.16
N GLY A 76 3.63 -1.61 -15.36
CA GLY A 76 4.09 -0.38 -16.00
C GLY A 76 2.95 0.62 -16.24
N ILE A 77 1.71 0.16 -16.45
CA ILE A 77 0.54 1.03 -16.60
C ILE A 77 0.23 1.75 -15.28
N ASP A 78 0.34 1.08 -14.14
CA ASP A 78 0.10 1.71 -12.83
C ASP A 78 1.14 2.81 -12.56
N LEU A 79 2.42 2.54 -12.87
CA LEU A 79 3.50 3.52 -12.77
C LEU A 79 3.26 4.72 -13.70
N LEU A 80 2.92 4.48 -14.96
CA LEU A 80 2.66 5.56 -15.93
C LEU A 80 1.42 6.38 -15.54
N THR A 81 0.38 5.74 -15.02
CA THR A 81 -0.82 6.43 -14.52
C THR A 81 -0.46 7.34 -13.35
N TRP A 82 0.29 6.82 -12.37
CA TRP A 82 0.81 7.61 -11.25
C TRP A 82 1.70 8.78 -11.73
N LEU A 83 2.55 8.54 -12.73
CA LEU A 83 3.41 9.58 -13.29
C LEU A 83 2.59 10.68 -13.95
N VAL A 84 1.57 10.32 -14.75
CA VAL A 84 0.67 11.27 -15.41
C VAL A 84 -0.06 12.13 -14.39
N ASP A 85 -0.54 11.54 -13.28
CA ASP A 85 -1.20 12.32 -12.21
C ASP A 85 -0.26 13.36 -11.58
N ARG A 86 1.04 13.08 -11.50
CA ARG A 86 2.04 14.05 -11.00
C ARG A 86 2.38 15.15 -11.99
N LEU A 87 2.06 14.98 -13.27
CA LEU A 87 2.29 15.99 -14.30
C LEU A 87 1.18 17.05 -14.35
N ARG A 88 0.19 17.01 -13.45
CA ARG A 88 -0.92 17.98 -13.37
C ARG A 88 -0.47 19.41 -13.07
N ASP A 89 0.74 19.60 -12.55
CA ASP A 89 1.32 20.93 -12.29
C ASP A 89 2.02 21.51 -13.55
N GLU A 90 2.22 20.71 -14.59
CA GLU A 90 2.91 21.12 -15.81
C GLU A 90 1.96 21.91 -16.71
N HIS A 91 2.19 23.21 -16.85
CA HIS A 91 1.34 24.11 -17.63
C HIS A 91 1.03 23.59 -19.04
N ALA A 92 2.01 22.96 -19.71
CA ALA A 92 1.83 22.41 -21.05
C ALA A 92 0.78 21.28 -21.17
N LEU A 93 0.53 20.57 -20.06
CA LEU A 93 -0.46 19.50 -19.96
C LEU A 93 -1.80 19.98 -19.37
N ARG A 94 -1.82 21.21 -18.85
CA ARG A 94 -3.04 21.89 -18.38
C ARG A 94 -3.71 22.73 -19.47
N ALA A 95 -2.92 23.23 -20.42
CA ALA A 95 -3.40 24.01 -21.54
C ALA A 95 -4.18 23.14 -22.55
N ASP A 96 -5.04 23.78 -23.32
CA ASP A 96 -5.79 23.14 -24.41
C ASP A 96 -4.85 22.46 -25.42
N LEU A 97 -5.32 21.34 -26.00
CA LEU A 97 -4.61 20.70 -27.10
C LEU A 97 -4.63 21.60 -28.35
N PRO A 98 -3.55 21.59 -29.18
CA PRO A 98 -3.57 22.29 -30.46
C PRO A 98 -4.70 21.80 -31.35
N ARG A 99 -5.26 22.70 -32.16
CA ARG A 99 -6.43 22.41 -32.99
C ARG A 99 -6.12 21.37 -34.09
N PRO A 100 -7.13 20.64 -34.60
CA PRO A 100 -6.93 19.65 -35.66
C PRO A 100 -6.36 20.18 -36.99
N ASP A 101 -6.49 21.49 -37.26
CA ASP A 101 -5.93 22.18 -38.43
C ASP A 101 -4.51 22.73 -38.20
N ASP A 102 -4.07 22.86 -36.94
CA ASP A 102 -2.73 23.34 -36.57
C ASP A 102 -1.69 22.22 -36.52
N HIS A 103 -1.18 21.83 -37.70
CA HIS A 103 -0.23 20.73 -37.83
C HIS A 103 1.08 20.99 -37.07
N ASP A 104 1.63 22.20 -37.16
CA ASP A 104 2.89 22.58 -36.52
C ASP A 104 2.77 22.65 -35.01
N GLY A 105 1.65 23.19 -34.50
CA GLY A 105 1.35 23.22 -33.07
C GLY A 105 1.17 21.82 -32.49
N ARG A 106 0.48 20.91 -33.18
CA ARG A 106 0.38 19.49 -32.75
C ARG A 106 1.75 18.82 -32.68
N ALA A 107 2.58 19.01 -33.72
CA ALA A 107 3.93 18.44 -33.73
C ALA A 107 4.81 19.03 -32.61
N ALA A 108 4.72 20.33 -32.35
CA ALA A 108 5.42 21.00 -31.26
C ALA A 108 4.96 20.51 -29.88
N TRP A 109 3.66 20.36 -29.68
CA TRP A 109 3.08 19.82 -28.45
C TRP A 109 3.54 18.37 -28.21
N SER A 110 3.46 17.49 -29.22
CA SER A 110 3.93 16.11 -29.11
C SER A 110 5.41 16.05 -28.74
N ARG A 111 6.29 16.85 -29.38
CA ARG A 111 7.72 16.92 -29.00
C ARG A 111 7.91 17.36 -27.55
N LYS A 112 7.15 18.37 -27.10
CA LYS A 112 7.24 18.91 -25.74
C LYS A 112 6.80 17.87 -24.70
N VAL A 113 5.68 17.19 -24.92
CA VAL A 113 5.16 16.16 -23.99
C VAL A 113 6.07 14.94 -23.97
N THR A 114 6.57 14.49 -25.13
CA THR A 114 7.55 13.39 -25.19
C THR A 114 8.81 13.72 -24.41
N LYS A 115 9.35 14.94 -24.56
CA LYS A 115 10.51 15.40 -23.80
C LYS A 115 10.22 15.36 -22.29
N LEU A 116 9.09 15.93 -21.87
CA LEU A 116 8.69 15.99 -20.46
C LEU A 116 8.56 14.58 -19.83
N ILE A 117 7.84 13.67 -20.49
CA ILE A 117 7.67 12.29 -19.99
C ILE A 117 9.02 11.57 -19.94
N THR A 118 9.84 11.72 -20.99
CA THR A 118 11.16 11.10 -21.07
C THR A 118 12.08 11.61 -19.96
N GLU A 119 12.08 12.91 -19.67
CA GLU A 119 12.87 13.50 -18.58
C GLU A 119 12.48 12.93 -17.22
N ARG A 120 11.19 12.72 -16.95
CA ARG A 120 10.76 12.07 -15.70
C ARG A 120 11.15 10.60 -15.63
N LEU A 121 11.01 9.86 -16.73
CA LEU A 121 11.35 8.44 -16.79
C LEU A 121 12.86 8.17 -16.81
N ARG A 122 13.68 9.16 -17.21
CA ARG A 122 15.14 9.06 -17.18
C ARG A 122 15.72 9.02 -15.76
N SER A 123 14.95 9.44 -14.76
CA SER A 123 15.41 9.33 -13.36
C SER A 123 15.64 7.86 -13.02
N PRO A 124 16.87 7.45 -12.64
CA PRO A 124 17.14 6.06 -12.27
C PRO A 124 16.27 5.58 -11.10
N SER A 125 15.83 6.51 -10.25
CA SER A 125 15.02 6.24 -9.05
C SER A 125 13.50 6.25 -9.28
N VAL A 126 13.03 6.33 -10.54
CA VAL A 126 11.59 6.54 -10.82
C VAL A 126 10.73 5.38 -10.29
N VAL A 127 11.25 4.15 -10.36
CA VAL A 127 10.57 2.94 -9.88
C VAL A 127 10.54 2.92 -8.34
N GLU A 128 11.66 3.22 -7.69
CA GLU A 128 11.70 3.32 -6.22
C GLU A 128 10.76 4.43 -5.73
N THR A 129 10.80 5.61 -6.37
CA THR A 129 9.93 6.74 -6.02
C THR A 129 8.44 6.36 -6.16
N TYR A 130 8.09 5.60 -7.20
CA TYR A 130 6.74 5.07 -7.36
C TYR A 130 6.37 4.16 -6.19
N PHE A 131 7.21 3.19 -5.82
CA PHE A 131 6.93 2.29 -4.70
C PHE A 131 6.83 3.02 -3.37
N THR A 132 7.71 3.99 -3.10
CA THR A 132 7.62 4.85 -1.91
C THR A 132 6.30 5.63 -1.89
N ALA A 133 5.86 6.18 -3.02
CA ALA A 133 4.57 6.85 -3.09
C ALA A 133 3.39 5.90 -2.86
N ARG A 134 3.49 4.63 -3.33
CA ARG A 134 2.49 3.59 -3.07
C ARG A 134 2.49 3.14 -1.61
N ASP A 135 3.64 3.10 -0.96
CA ASP A 135 3.79 2.83 0.48
C ASP A 135 3.08 3.91 1.29
N ALA A 136 3.40 5.18 1.03
CA ALA A 136 2.81 6.35 1.67
C ALA A 136 1.28 6.42 1.47
N ALA A 137 0.79 6.03 0.29
CA ALA A 137 -0.64 5.97 -0.03
C ALA A 137 -1.34 4.68 0.45
N TYR A 138 -0.61 3.71 1.01
CA TYR A 138 -1.21 2.48 1.46
C TYR A 138 -2.12 2.74 2.66
N GLY A 139 -3.33 2.19 2.60
CA GLY A 139 -4.36 2.43 3.62
C GLY A 139 -3.99 1.89 5.01
N THR A 140 -4.82 2.25 5.98
CA THR A 140 -4.68 1.80 7.37
C THR A 140 -5.24 0.40 7.55
N ARG A 141 -4.63 -0.40 8.42
CA ARG A 141 -5.22 -1.61 8.98
C ARG A 141 -6.24 -1.24 10.07
N GLY A 142 -7.22 -2.10 10.28
CA GLY A 142 -8.22 -1.92 11.34
C GLY A 142 -7.59 -1.75 12.72
N GLY A 143 -8.12 -0.79 13.49
CA GLY A 143 -7.74 -0.53 14.87
C GLY A 143 -8.80 0.35 15.51
N PHE A 144 -9.35 -0.07 16.64
CA PHE A 144 -10.30 0.72 17.40
C PHE A 144 -9.57 1.40 18.54
N SER A 145 -9.76 2.72 18.66
CA SER A 145 -9.18 3.48 19.77
C SER A 145 -10.22 3.89 20.80
N LEU A 146 -11.36 3.22 20.88
CA LEU A 146 -12.40 3.58 21.86
C LEU A 146 -11.96 3.21 23.29
N PRO A 147 -12.29 4.04 24.32
CA PRO A 147 -12.99 5.33 24.23
C PRO A 147 -12.04 6.51 23.90
N TYR A 148 -10.74 6.30 23.78
CA TYR A 148 -9.74 7.34 23.57
C TYR A 148 -9.93 8.15 22.27
N ALA A 149 -10.50 7.56 21.22
CA ALA A 149 -10.78 8.19 19.93
C ALA A 149 -11.74 9.37 20.04
N VAL A 150 -12.62 9.38 21.06
CA VAL A 150 -13.63 10.42 21.28
C VAL A 150 -13.23 11.40 22.40
N ARG A 151 -12.04 11.24 22.98
CA ARG A 151 -11.52 12.17 23.99
C ARG A 151 -10.77 13.31 23.32
N GLU A 152 -10.87 14.51 23.89
CA GLU A 152 -10.10 15.67 23.42
C GLU A 152 -8.58 15.43 23.56
N GLN A 153 -8.18 14.83 24.68
CA GLN A 153 -6.80 14.51 25.01
C GLN A 153 -6.67 13.06 25.49
N LEU A 154 -5.56 12.43 25.10
CA LEU A 154 -5.17 11.13 25.64
C LEU A 154 -4.65 11.31 27.07
N PRO A 155 -4.91 10.35 27.98
CA PRO A 155 -4.29 10.38 29.29
C PRO A 155 -2.76 10.22 29.14
N ALA A 156 -2.00 10.97 29.94
CA ALA A 156 -0.55 10.82 30.05
C ALA A 156 -0.19 9.57 30.88
N ASP A 157 -0.65 8.39 30.46
CA ASP A 157 -0.32 7.10 31.06
C ASP A 157 0.83 6.46 30.30
N HIS A 158 1.97 6.25 30.98
CA HIS A 158 3.15 5.58 30.42
C HIS A 158 2.83 4.22 29.81
N ARG A 159 1.82 3.52 30.31
CA ARG A 159 1.46 2.16 29.89
C ARG A 159 0.42 2.13 28.77
N LEU A 160 -0.10 3.28 28.35
CA LEU A 160 -1.11 3.34 27.29
C LEU A 160 -0.56 2.69 26.02
N PRO A 161 -1.15 1.59 25.53
CA PRO A 161 -0.63 0.92 24.34
C PRO A 161 -0.87 1.78 23.10
N VAL A 162 0.13 1.82 22.23
CA VAL A 162 0.12 2.58 20.98
C VAL A 162 0.59 1.66 19.86
N ARG A 163 -0.06 1.72 18.70
CA ARG A 163 0.32 0.94 17.53
C ARG A 163 0.09 1.73 16.24
N MET A 164 1.07 1.69 15.34
CA MET A 164 0.90 2.17 13.97
C MET A 164 -0.18 1.35 13.25
N THR A 165 -1.18 2.02 12.68
CA THR A 165 -2.20 1.34 11.84
C THR A 165 -1.84 1.40 10.37
N ALA A 166 -0.96 2.30 9.94
CA ALA A 166 -0.45 2.38 8.57
C ALA A 166 0.83 1.55 8.41
N PRO A 167 0.76 0.29 7.92
CA PRO A 167 1.88 -0.66 7.98
C PRO A 167 3.03 -0.35 7.01
N ARG A 168 2.84 0.60 6.11
CA ARG A 168 3.81 0.99 5.07
C ARG A 168 4.09 2.49 5.15
N ALA A 169 4.01 3.06 6.34
CA ALA A 169 4.37 4.44 6.56
C ALA A 169 5.82 4.71 6.09
N VAL A 170 6.02 5.86 5.43
CA VAL A 170 7.32 6.30 4.94
C VAL A 170 7.80 7.42 5.84
N VAL A 171 9.07 7.33 6.25
CA VAL A 171 9.71 8.34 7.10
C VAL A 171 10.87 8.97 6.33
N HIS A 172 10.90 10.30 6.29
CA HIS A 172 12.02 11.07 5.76
C HIS A 172 12.63 11.93 6.85
N HIS A 173 13.93 11.78 7.07
CA HIS A 173 14.68 12.56 8.03
C HIS A 173 15.34 13.75 7.33
N ALA A 174 15.15 14.94 7.89
CA ALA A 174 15.84 16.17 7.50
C ALA A 174 16.44 16.83 8.74
N GLU A 175 17.35 17.80 8.55
CA GLU A 175 18.07 18.45 9.66
C GLU A 175 17.15 19.08 10.70
N GLN A 176 16.03 19.67 10.27
CA GLN A 176 15.13 20.44 11.14
C GLN A 176 13.77 19.78 11.37
N ALA A 177 13.49 18.66 10.68
CA ALA A 177 12.19 18.02 10.73
C ALA A 177 12.27 16.53 10.39
N VAL A 178 11.29 15.78 10.89
CA VAL A 178 10.96 14.44 10.38
C VAL A 178 9.62 14.51 9.66
N VAL A 179 9.55 13.92 8.48
CA VAL A 179 8.31 13.83 7.69
C VAL A 179 7.81 12.40 7.73
N LEU A 180 6.59 12.22 8.22
CA LEU A 180 5.86 10.96 8.21
C LEU A 180 4.79 11.02 7.12
N GLU A 181 4.85 10.11 6.16
CA GLU A 181 3.81 9.93 5.15
C GLU A 181 3.11 8.58 5.34
N ALA A 182 1.80 8.60 5.53
CA ALA A 182 1.02 7.42 5.83
C ALA A 182 -0.45 7.62 5.46
N ALA A 183 -1.06 6.63 4.83
CA ALA A 183 -2.48 6.66 4.42
C ALA A 183 -2.85 7.97 3.67
N GLU A 184 -2.01 8.36 2.71
CA GLU A 184 -2.15 9.58 1.88
C GLU A 184 -2.01 10.90 2.65
N GLN A 185 -1.62 10.85 3.93
CA GLN A 185 -1.39 12.04 4.75
C GLN A 185 0.10 12.31 4.90
N ARG A 186 0.47 13.59 4.98
CA ARG A 186 1.85 14.05 5.23
C ARG A 186 1.90 14.86 6.51
N TRP A 187 2.75 14.43 7.44
CA TRP A 187 2.97 15.05 8.74
C TRP A 187 4.40 15.55 8.81
N THR A 188 4.58 16.85 9.03
CA THR A 188 5.90 17.43 9.30
C THR A 188 6.02 17.68 10.79
N LEU A 189 6.96 17.02 11.44
CA LEU A 189 7.17 17.02 12.88
C LEU A 189 8.57 17.54 13.21
N ALA A 190 8.76 18.03 14.43
CA ALA A 190 10.07 18.51 14.88
C ALA A 190 11.11 17.38 14.85
N ALA A 191 12.36 17.68 14.48
CA ALA A 191 13.44 16.68 14.37
C ALA A 191 13.62 15.84 15.64
N GLN A 192 13.41 16.43 16.83
CA GLN A 192 13.45 15.74 18.12
C GLN A 192 12.50 14.54 18.21
N THR A 193 11.40 14.54 17.45
CA THR A 193 10.42 13.44 17.44
C THR A 193 10.82 12.27 16.55
N ALA A 194 11.95 12.34 15.82
CA ALA A 194 12.37 11.28 14.90
C ALA A 194 12.45 9.88 15.57
N PRO A 195 13.07 9.69 16.74
CA PRO A 195 13.16 8.37 17.35
C PRO A 195 11.78 7.80 17.75
N LEU A 196 10.82 8.66 18.12
CA LEU A 196 9.44 8.27 18.40
C LEU A 196 8.75 7.78 17.12
N VAL A 197 8.93 8.51 16.02
CA VAL A 197 8.37 8.13 14.71
C VAL A 197 8.97 6.81 14.22
N ASP A 198 10.28 6.63 14.35
CA ASP A 198 10.98 5.41 13.96
C ASP A 198 10.48 4.21 14.77
N LEU A 199 10.39 4.37 16.09
CA LEU A 199 9.87 3.32 16.99
C LEU A 199 8.43 2.95 16.61
N LEU A 200 7.58 3.93 16.33
CA LEU A 200 6.20 3.72 15.91
C LEU A 200 6.14 2.97 14.56
N CYS A 201 7.01 3.30 13.61
CA CYS A 201 7.06 2.70 12.27
C CYS A 201 7.66 1.29 12.24
N THR A 202 8.25 0.79 13.33
CA THR A 202 8.63 -0.64 13.47
C THR A 202 7.42 -1.58 13.37
N GLY A 203 6.21 -1.06 13.59
CA GLY A 203 4.96 -1.82 13.58
C GLY A 203 4.75 -2.70 14.82
N GLN A 204 5.72 -2.74 15.75
CA GLN A 204 5.58 -3.46 17.01
C GLN A 204 4.65 -2.70 17.97
N PRO A 205 3.79 -3.40 18.74
CA PRO A 205 3.05 -2.76 19.82
C PRO A 205 4.02 -2.08 20.79
N THR A 206 3.81 -0.79 21.04
CA THR A 206 4.62 0.02 21.95
C THR A 206 3.73 0.71 22.99
N THR A 207 4.31 1.53 23.85
CA THR A 207 3.59 2.30 24.85
C THR A 207 3.90 3.78 24.72
N LEU A 208 3.00 4.61 25.25
CA LEU A 208 3.20 6.05 25.27
C LEU A 208 4.47 6.45 26.03
N GLY A 209 4.81 5.75 27.11
CA GLY A 209 6.03 5.97 27.88
C GLY A 209 7.29 5.66 27.07
N SER A 210 7.33 4.52 26.37
CA SER A 210 8.47 4.16 25.51
C SER A 210 8.66 5.14 24.34
N LEU A 211 7.56 5.65 23.79
CA LEU A 211 7.60 6.67 22.73
C LEU A 211 8.13 8.01 23.26
N ALA A 212 7.73 8.41 24.46
CA ALA A 212 8.21 9.62 25.11
C ALA A 212 9.70 9.54 25.43
N GLU A 213 10.14 8.41 25.98
CA GLU A 213 11.55 8.12 26.28
C GLU A 213 12.43 8.14 25.03
N ALA A 214 11.97 7.51 23.93
CA ALA A 214 12.73 7.47 22.68
C ALA A 214 13.04 8.88 22.14
N ALA A 215 12.09 9.80 22.21
CA ALA A 215 12.25 11.17 21.72
C ALA A 215 12.74 12.18 22.77
N ASP A 216 13.03 11.74 24.00
CA ASP A 216 13.37 12.61 25.13
C ASP A 216 12.38 13.78 25.31
N ILE A 217 11.08 13.42 25.34
CA ILE A 217 9.96 14.35 25.56
C ILE A 217 9.10 13.89 26.74
N THR A 218 8.24 14.76 27.27
CA THR A 218 7.31 14.36 28.33
C THR A 218 6.20 13.47 27.80
N VAL A 219 5.59 12.66 28.68
CA VAL A 219 4.48 11.78 28.30
C VAL A 219 3.26 12.60 27.87
N GLU A 220 3.06 13.80 28.41
CA GLU A 220 2.01 14.74 27.96
C GLU A 220 2.26 15.22 26.53
N GLN A 221 3.51 15.52 26.17
CA GLN A 221 3.87 15.89 24.80
C GLN A 221 3.64 14.73 23.84
N ALA A 222 4.04 13.52 24.23
CA ALA A 222 3.75 12.30 23.48
C ALA A 222 2.24 12.06 23.34
N ALA A 223 1.45 12.21 24.41
CA ALA A 223 0.00 12.09 24.41
C ALA A 223 -0.65 13.06 23.41
N GLY A 224 -0.16 14.31 23.37
CA GLY A 224 -0.63 15.33 22.45
C GLY A 224 -0.35 15.00 20.98
N LEU A 225 0.85 14.48 20.68
CA LEU A 225 1.19 14.03 19.33
C LEU A 225 0.38 12.79 18.93
N ILE A 226 0.42 11.73 19.73
CA ILE A 226 -0.28 10.47 19.46
C ILE A 226 -1.78 10.71 19.34
N GLY A 227 -2.39 11.58 20.16
CA GLY A 227 -3.79 11.92 20.05
C GLY A 227 -4.17 12.55 18.70
N ARG A 228 -3.28 13.37 18.11
CA ARG A 228 -3.49 13.90 16.74
C ARG A 228 -3.41 12.81 15.69
N LEU A 229 -2.40 11.93 15.78
CA LEU A 229 -2.23 10.81 14.85
C LEU A 229 -3.37 9.77 14.96
N THR A 230 -3.93 9.59 16.16
CA THR A 230 -5.11 8.75 16.38
C THR A 230 -6.35 9.32 15.71
N ARG A 231 -6.59 10.64 15.84
CA ARG A 231 -7.73 11.28 15.16
C ARG A 231 -7.61 11.24 13.64
N SER A 232 -6.39 11.19 13.10
CA SER A 232 -6.18 11.04 11.67
C SER A 232 -6.21 9.58 11.18
N GLY A 233 -6.37 8.63 12.11
CA GLY A 233 -6.55 7.22 11.83
C GLY A 233 -5.26 6.42 11.58
N ILE A 234 -4.08 7.06 11.60
CA ILE A 234 -2.80 6.39 11.31
C ILE A 234 -2.13 5.75 12.54
N VAL A 235 -2.68 6.00 13.73
CA VAL A 235 -2.29 5.34 14.98
C VAL A 235 -3.53 4.87 15.74
N ALA A 236 -3.43 3.70 16.37
CA ALA A 236 -4.43 3.23 17.32
C ALA A 236 -3.88 3.22 18.75
N VAL A 237 -4.75 3.53 19.71
CA VAL A 237 -4.47 3.46 21.16
C VAL A 237 -5.58 2.69 21.86
N GLY A 238 -5.25 1.72 22.71
CA GLY A 238 -6.27 0.88 23.34
C GLY A 238 -5.74 -0.39 23.97
N GLU A 239 -6.58 -1.09 24.73
CA GLU A 239 -6.23 -2.35 25.38
C GLU A 239 -6.00 -3.45 24.33
N ARG A 240 -5.00 -4.31 24.60
CA ARG A 240 -4.46 -5.31 23.68
C ARG A 240 -5.51 -6.22 23.04
#